data_AF-A0A7W1L0C1-F1
#
_entry.id   AF-A0A7W1L0C1-F1
#
_cell.length_a   1.000
_cell.length_b   1.000
_cell.length_c   1.000
_cell.angle_alpha   90.00
_cell.angle_beta   90.00
_cell.angle_gamma   90.00
#
_symmetry.space_group_name_H-M   'P 1'
#
loop_
_entity.id
_entity.type
_entity.pdbx_description
1 polymer ?
#
loop_
_entity_poly.entity_id
_entity_poly.type
_entity_poly.pdbx_seq_one_letter_code
_entity_poly.pdbx_strand_id
1 'polypeptide(L)'
;MKRCPTCNSTYTNDGLRFCLQDGATLLSVDDAPYPSDPHRSGSEDTLAISGASPAPEIIDPRAAQTIKTPAALPTAVAQRFGRRTTREEGDNATSPRSTSAALVASVTAILVLLLVLVGIGIALLFRGRSERRRNAETETNRNANTKSDNHAEDSSANSDGPGRTRRPDMTGEFSPAAARVETKVLNGVSVSASDIAGLSRAELRRLRNTVYARHGRIFERMELQQYFDGRPWYKKRANYSDEDLTPVDRDNINLIRAAEDRSM
;
A
#
# COMPACT_ATOMS: atom_id res chain seq x y z
N MET A 1 -2.01 -23.71 33.11
CA MET A 1 -2.26 -22.27 32.85
C MET A 1 -1.09 -21.70 32.05
N LYS A 2 -1.22 -20.54 31.39
CA LYS A 2 -0.12 -19.89 30.65
C LYS A 2 0.37 -18.64 31.38
N ARG A 3 1.68 -18.40 31.44
CA ARG A 3 2.27 -17.23 32.12
C ARG A 3 3.29 -16.50 31.25
N CYS A 4 3.24 -15.17 31.27
CA CYS A 4 4.24 -14.34 30.64
C CYS A 4 5.50 -14.22 31.52
N PRO A 5 6.72 -14.48 31.00
CA PRO A 5 7.96 -14.31 31.77
C PRO A 5 8.33 -12.84 32.00
N THR A 6 7.82 -11.94 31.17
CA THR A 6 8.21 -10.52 31.16
C THR A 6 7.32 -9.68 32.10
N CYS A 7 6.00 -9.75 31.95
CA CYS A 7 5.06 -8.97 32.78
C CYS A 7 4.37 -9.77 33.91
N ASN A 8 4.66 -11.06 34.06
CA ASN A 8 4.06 -11.94 35.07
C ASN A 8 2.52 -12.13 34.94
N SER A 9 1.89 -11.70 33.83
CA SER A 9 0.46 -11.94 33.60
C SER A 9 0.17 -13.43 33.37
N THR A 10 -0.95 -13.90 33.93
CA THR A 10 -1.44 -15.27 33.79
C THR A 10 -2.69 -15.32 32.91
N TYR A 11 -2.79 -16.36 32.10
CA TYR A 11 -3.85 -16.58 31.15
C TYR A 11 -4.38 -18.00 31.28
N THR A 12 -5.71 -18.15 31.27
CA THR A 12 -6.41 -19.44 31.32
C THR A 12 -6.72 -20.00 29.94
N ASN A 13 -6.51 -19.22 28.87
CA ASN A 13 -6.76 -19.64 27.50
C ASN A 13 -5.54 -20.40 26.93
N ASP A 14 -5.70 -21.70 26.68
CA ASP A 14 -4.64 -22.57 26.15
C ASP A 14 -4.25 -22.28 24.70
N GLY A 15 -5.13 -21.62 23.93
CA GLY A 15 -4.86 -21.19 22.56
C GLY A 15 -4.02 -19.91 22.47
N LEU A 16 -3.85 -19.18 23.58
CA LEU A 16 -3.09 -17.94 23.61
C LEU A 16 -1.59 -18.24 23.66
N ARG A 17 -0.86 -17.82 22.61
CA ARG A 17 0.58 -18.08 22.47
C ARG A 17 1.46 -16.90 22.87
N PHE A 18 0.90 -15.70 22.89
CA PHE A 18 1.61 -14.44 23.16
C PHE A 18 0.87 -13.63 24.22
N CYS A 19 1.61 -12.90 25.04
CA CYS A 19 1.07 -11.99 26.03
C CYS A 19 0.39 -10.79 25.35
N LEU A 20 -0.79 -10.43 25.83
CA LEU A 20 -1.56 -9.29 25.33
C LEU A 20 -0.96 -7.93 25.73
N GLN A 21 -0.07 -7.91 26.73
CA GLN A 21 0.52 -6.68 27.26
C GLN A 21 1.85 -6.33 26.60
N ASP A 22 2.74 -7.31 26.42
CA ASP A 22 4.13 -7.09 25.98
C ASP A 22 4.53 -7.92 24.75
N GLY A 23 3.64 -8.78 24.24
CA GLY A 23 3.88 -9.62 23.06
C GLY A 23 4.83 -10.79 23.28
N ALA A 24 5.33 -11.02 24.50
CA ALA A 24 6.23 -12.13 24.80
C ALA A 24 5.51 -13.49 24.68
N THR A 25 6.24 -14.55 24.31
CA THR A 25 5.69 -15.91 24.25
C THR A 25 5.30 -16.43 25.62
N LEU A 26 4.11 -16.99 25.73
CA LEU A 26 3.61 -17.53 27.00
C LEU A 26 4.15 -18.94 27.26
N LEU A 27 4.53 -19.19 28.51
CA LEU A 27 5.01 -20.49 28.97
C LEU A 27 3.87 -21.30 29.59
N SER A 28 3.82 -22.61 29.33
CA SER A 28 2.97 -23.52 30.13
C SER A 28 3.48 -23.53 31.56
N VAL A 29 2.62 -23.20 32.49
CA VAL A 29 2.75 -23.71 33.85
C VAL A 29 1.90 -24.97 33.88
N ASP A 30 2.58 -26.11 33.82
CA ASP A 30 1.98 -27.40 34.09
C ASP A 30 1.79 -27.46 35.61
N ASP A 31 0.55 -27.31 36.06
CA ASP A 31 0.17 -27.48 37.46
C ASP A 31 -0.28 -28.93 37.68
N ALA A 32 0.44 -29.68 38.52
CA ALA A 32 -0.13 -30.64 39.48
C ALA A 32 0.96 -31.56 40.08
N PRO A 33 0.75 -32.22 41.25
CA PRO A 33 -0.43 -32.20 42.14
C PRO A 33 -0.09 -32.12 43.66
N TYR A 34 -1.09 -31.95 44.52
CA TYR A 34 -1.05 -32.46 45.91
C TYR A 34 -2.41 -33.09 46.25
N PRO A 35 -2.50 -34.04 47.21
CA PRO A 35 -1.50 -34.94 47.83
C PRO A 35 -1.87 -36.42 47.52
N SER A 36 -1.13 -37.49 47.79
CA SER A 36 -0.13 -37.86 48.79
C SER A 36 0.52 -39.18 48.32
N ASP A 37 1.86 -39.28 48.34
CA ASP A 37 2.58 -40.54 48.64
C ASP A 37 4.07 -40.23 48.82
N PRO A 38 4.68 -40.51 49.98
CA PRO A 38 6.11 -40.33 50.18
C PRO A 38 6.80 -41.64 49.84
N HIS A 39 7.49 -41.73 48.70
CA HIS A 39 8.70 -42.52 48.49
C HIS A 39 9.05 -42.45 47.00
N ARG A 40 10.22 -41.88 46.65
CA ARG A 40 11.28 -42.58 45.89
C ARG A 40 12.39 -41.61 45.47
N SER A 41 13.58 -41.95 45.94
CA SER A 41 14.88 -41.33 45.68
C SER A 41 15.39 -41.55 44.24
N GLY A 42 16.28 -40.67 43.79
CA GLY A 42 17.14 -40.87 42.61
C GLY A 42 17.54 -39.53 41.98
N SER A 43 18.57 -38.87 42.52
CA SER A 43 19.95 -38.84 42.00
C SER A 43 20.17 -37.76 40.93
N GLU A 44 20.83 -36.70 41.39
CA GLU A 44 21.44 -35.62 40.63
C GLU A 44 22.47 -36.17 39.64
N ASP A 45 22.56 -35.57 38.45
CA ASP A 45 23.82 -35.54 37.71
C ASP A 45 24.05 -34.12 37.19
N THR A 46 24.94 -33.45 37.91
CA THR A 46 25.60 -32.21 37.54
C THR A 46 26.86 -32.57 36.77
N LEU A 47 26.99 -32.12 35.52
CA LEU A 47 28.29 -32.04 34.86
C LEU A 47 28.42 -30.73 34.10
N ALA A 48 29.13 -29.80 34.75
CA ALA A 48 29.82 -28.70 34.11
C ALA A 48 31.13 -29.22 33.48
N ILE A 49 31.40 -28.87 32.22
CA ILE A 49 32.75 -28.90 31.66
C ILE A 49 32.98 -27.61 30.85
N SER A 50 33.97 -26.86 31.34
CA SER A 50 34.65 -25.71 30.75
C SER A 50 35.22 -25.99 29.36
N GLY A 51 35.39 -24.94 28.54
CA GLY A 51 36.30 -25.03 27.40
C GLY A 51 36.29 -23.87 26.41
N ALA A 52 37.11 -22.85 26.72
CA ALA A 52 37.97 -22.10 25.79
C ALA A 52 37.40 -21.42 24.52
N SER A 53 37.54 -20.09 24.52
CA SER A 53 37.66 -19.22 23.34
C SER A 53 38.85 -19.63 22.45
N PRO A 54 38.87 -19.32 21.14
CA PRO A 54 39.43 -18.03 20.72
C PRO A 54 38.73 -17.34 19.52
N ALA A 55 38.66 -16.02 19.57
CA ALA A 55 38.77 -15.11 18.42
C ALA A 55 40.15 -14.41 18.58
N PRO A 56 40.90 -14.03 17.52
CA PRO A 56 40.42 -13.03 16.55
C PRO A 56 40.97 -13.18 15.10
N GLU A 57 40.28 -12.62 14.11
CA GLU A 57 41.00 -12.10 12.93
C GLU A 57 40.28 -10.86 12.37
N ILE A 58 40.92 -9.72 12.62
CA ILE A 58 40.58 -8.40 12.12
C ILE A 58 41.35 -8.27 10.80
N ILE A 59 40.63 -8.12 9.68
CA ILE A 59 41.22 -7.67 8.41
C ILE A 59 40.75 -6.23 8.20
N ASP A 60 41.67 -5.30 8.40
CA ASP A 60 41.48 -3.86 8.21
C ASP A 60 41.59 -3.45 6.71
N PRO A 61 41.05 -2.28 6.33
CA PRO A 61 40.80 -1.86 4.95
C PRO A 61 41.89 -0.94 4.40
N ARG A 62 42.48 -1.23 3.23
CA ARG A 62 43.09 -0.19 2.37
C ARG A 62 43.47 -0.69 0.98
N ALA A 63 42.76 -0.23 -0.05
CA ALA A 63 43.32 -0.12 -1.40
C ALA A 63 42.58 0.98 -2.17
N ALA A 64 42.97 2.22 -1.92
CA ALA A 64 42.74 3.33 -2.84
C ALA A 64 43.84 3.28 -3.91
N GLN A 65 43.49 3.22 -5.20
CA GLN A 65 44.34 3.71 -6.29
C GLN A 65 43.49 4.43 -7.34
N THR A 66 43.47 5.74 -7.19
CA THR A 66 43.21 6.75 -8.21
C THR A 66 44.40 6.82 -9.17
N ILE A 67 44.24 6.59 -10.48
CA ILE A 67 45.24 7.02 -11.49
C ILE A 67 44.55 7.48 -12.82
N LYS A 68 44.53 8.82 -12.97
CA LYS A 68 44.89 9.66 -14.13
C LYS A 68 44.00 9.78 -15.41
N THR A 69 43.36 10.94 -15.49
CA THR A 69 43.17 11.96 -16.55
C THR A 69 44.15 11.94 -17.77
N PRO A 70 43.76 12.49 -18.95
CA PRO A 70 44.21 12.06 -20.27
C PRO A 70 45.34 12.90 -20.89
N ALA A 71 45.94 12.35 -21.94
CA ALA A 71 46.87 12.99 -22.88
C ALA A 71 46.67 12.28 -24.24
N ALA A 72 46.87 12.83 -25.42
CA ALA A 72 47.07 14.16 -25.97
C ALA A 72 47.00 13.96 -27.51
N LEU A 73 46.85 15.06 -28.25
CA LEU A 73 46.88 15.17 -29.71
C LEU A 73 48.00 14.37 -30.41
N PRO A 74 47.84 14.16 -31.73
CA PRO A 74 48.88 14.67 -32.62
C PRO A 74 48.39 15.71 -33.64
N THR A 75 49.24 16.71 -33.78
CA THR A 75 49.28 17.79 -34.77
C THR A 75 49.78 17.28 -36.13
N ALA A 76 49.14 17.68 -37.23
CA ALA A 76 49.75 17.94 -38.55
C ALA A 76 48.67 18.54 -39.48
N VAL A 77 48.61 19.87 -39.68
CA VAL A 77 49.26 20.64 -40.76
C VAL A 77 48.70 20.34 -42.16
N ALA A 78 47.92 21.28 -42.71
CA ALA A 78 48.19 21.94 -44.00
C ALA A 78 47.13 23.01 -44.30
N GLN A 79 47.57 24.26 -44.33
CA GLN A 79 46.84 25.41 -44.86
C GLN A 79 46.64 25.28 -46.36
N ARG A 80 45.58 25.87 -46.94
CA ARG A 80 45.69 26.90 -48.00
C ARG A 80 44.37 27.27 -48.70
N PHE A 81 44.22 28.60 -48.88
CA PHE A 81 43.45 29.37 -49.88
C PHE A 81 41.92 29.17 -49.93
N GLY A 82 41.07 30.20 -50.07
CA GLY A 82 41.25 31.61 -50.37
C GLY A 82 39.87 32.29 -50.37
N ARG A 83 39.90 33.58 -50.05
CA ARG A 83 38.81 34.55 -49.97
C ARG A 83 38.08 34.74 -51.32
N ARG A 84 36.75 34.81 -51.33
CA ARG A 84 36.03 35.74 -52.23
C ARG A 84 34.65 36.15 -51.70
N THR A 85 34.48 37.46 -51.64
CA THR A 85 33.27 38.22 -51.32
C THR A 85 32.74 38.86 -52.60
N THR A 86 31.43 38.75 -52.85
CA THR A 86 30.56 39.62 -53.68
C THR A 86 29.12 39.14 -53.39
N ARG A 87 28.25 39.82 -52.62
CA ARG A 87 27.41 41.01 -52.91
C ARG A 87 26.77 41.02 -54.30
N GLU A 88 25.44 40.85 -54.35
CA GLU A 88 24.38 41.54 -55.13
C GLU A 88 23.05 41.20 -54.40
N GLU A 89 22.35 42.10 -53.69
CA GLU A 89 21.50 43.25 -54.09
C GLU A 89 20.38 42.89 -55.10
N GLY A 90 19.11 43.07 -54.70
CA GLY A 90 17.92 42.81 -55.52
C GLY A 90 16.62 43.08 -54.75
N ASP A 91 16.08 44.27 -54.97
CA ASP A 91 15.10 45.00 -54.18
C ASP A 91 13.61 44.58 -54.26
N ASN A 92 12.89 45.03 -53.22
CA ASN A 92 11.55 45.63 -53.22
C ASN A 92 10.29 44.80 -53.56
N ALA A 93 9.41 44.66 -52.57
CA ALA A 93 8.20 45.51 -52.51
C ALA A 93 7.57 45.49 -51.10
N THR A 94 7.53 46.67 -50.47
CA THR A 94 6.78 47.00 -49.25
C THR A 94 5.32 47.31 -49.64
N SER A 95 4.28 46.91 -48.91
CA SER A 95 3.57 47.71 -47.88
C SER A 95 2.16 47.11 -47.65
N PRO A 96 1.34 47.49 -46.63
CA PRO A 96 1.63 47.97 -45.28
C PRO A 96 0.95 47.08 -44.19
N ARG A 97 1.45 47.21 -42.96
CA ARG A 97 0.77 46.74 -41.74
C ARG A 97 -0.52 47.54 -41.50
N SER A 98 -1.61 46.83 -41.16
CA SER A 98 -2.68 47.38 -40.33
C SER A 98 -3.20 46.35 -39.32
N THR A 99 -2.95 46.67 -38.06
CA THR A 99 -3.72 46.31 -36.84
C THR A 99 -3.70 44.85 -36.36
N SER A 100 -2.75 44.58 -35.47
CA SER A 100 -2.75 43.50 -34.45
C SER A 100 -3.85 43.63 -33.38
N ALA A 101 -4.90 44.44 -33.60
CA ALA A 101 -6.04 44.58 -32.70
C ALA A 101 -7.11 43.50 -32.92
N ALA A 102 -7.29 43.02 -34.15
CA ALA A 102 -8.33 42.04 -34.50
C ALA A 102 -8.02 40.62 -33.96
N LEU A 103 -6.75 40.20 -33.99
CA LEU A 103 -6.32 38.90 -33.45
C LEU A 103 -6.33 38.86 -31.92
N VAL A 104 -6.02 39.97 -31.25
CA VAL A 104 -6.07 40.05 -29.78
C VAL A 104 -7.52 40.02 -29.30
N ALA A 105 -8.44 40.72 -29.99
CA ALA A 105 -9.87 40.69 -29.67
C ALA A 105 -10.50 39.30 -29.87
N SER A 106 -10.08 38.53 -30.89
CA SER A 106 -10.59 37.17 -31.08
C SER A 106 -10.06 36.20 -30.02
N VAL A 107 -8.79 36.32 -29.63
CA VAL A 107 -8.21 35.45 -28.58
C VAL A 107 -8.83 35.76 -27.23
N THR A 108 -9.04 37.03 -26.89
CA THR A 108 -9.72 37.40 -25.63
C THR A 108 -11.18 36.95 -25.62
N ALA A 109 -11.92 37.07 -26.74
CA ALA A 109 -13.29 36.58 -26.84
C ALA A 109 -13.38 35.05 -26.67
N ILE A 110 -12.45 34.29 -27.27
CA ILE A 110 -12.37 32.83 -27.12
C ILE A 110 -12.02 32.47 -25.68
N LEU A 111 -11.09 33.17 -25.05
CA LEU A 111 -10.65 32.90 -23.67
C LEU A 111 -11.78 33.20 -22.68
N VAL A 112 -12.52 34.30 -22.87
CA VAL A 112 -13.72 34.62 -22.07
C VAL A 112 -14.82 33.58 -22.29
N LEU A 113 -15.06 33.14 -23.52
CA LEU A 113 -16.04 32.09 -23.82
C LEU A 113 -15.66 30.76 -23.14
N LEU A 114 -14.39 30.37 -23.18
CA LEU A 114 -13.91 29.17 -22.50
C LEU A 114 -14.07 29.27 -20.97
N LEU A 115 -13.78 30.43 -20.38
CA LEU A 115 -13.99 30.65 -18.94
C LEU A 115 -15.48 30.58 -18.55
N VAL A 116 -16.38 31.10 -19.38
CA VAL A 116 -17.83 31.00 -19.17
C VAL A 116 -18.30 29.54 -19.28
N LEU A 117 -17.83 28.79 -20.27
CA LEU A 117 -18.18 27.37 -20.44
C LEU A 117 -17.66 26.50 -19.27
N VAL A 118 -16.43 26.77 -18.79
CA VAL A 118 -15.88 26.12 -17.60
C VAL A 118 -16.68 26.49 -16.35
N GLY A 119 -17.06 27.76 -16.19
CA GLY A 119 -17.91 28.23 -15.09
C GLY A 119 -19.29 27.56 -15.08
N ILE A 120 -19.94 27.44 -16.24
CA ILE A 120 -21.21 26.72 -16.39
C ILE A 120 -21.02 25.23 -16.08
N GLY A 121 -19.94 24.60 -16.56
CA GLY A 121 -19.61 23.21 -16.24
C GLY A 121 -19.44 22.97 -14.74
N ILE A 122 -18.68 23.83 -14.05
CA ILE A 122 -18.51 23.78 -12.59
C ILE A 122 -19.84 24.01 -11.88
N ALA A 123 -20.66 24.98 -12.33
CA ALA A 123 -21.97 25.26 -11.73
C ALA A 123 -22.95 24.08 -11.88
N LEU A 124 -22.93 23.38 -13.01
CA LEU A 124 -23.72 22.16 -13.23
C LEU A 124 -23.21 20.99 -12.37
N LEU A 125 -21.90 20.86 -12.18
CA LEU A 125 -21.31 19.88 -11.27
C LEU A 125 -21.62 20.20 -9.79
N PHE A 126 -21.71 21.48 -9.41
CA PHE A 126 -22.06 21.90 -8.05
C PHE A 126 -23.57 21.82 -7.75
N ARG A 127 -24.44 22.11 -8.72
CA ARG A 127 -25.91 21.89 -8.59
C ARG A 127 -26.28 20.41 -8.44
N GLY A 128 -25.43 19.49 -8.88
CA GLY A 128 -25.60 18.05 -8.66
C GLY A 128 -25.27 17.57 -7.24
N ARG A 129 -24.72 18.42 -6.37
CA ARG A 129 -24.27 18.04 -5.02
C ARG A 129 -25.02 18.78 -3.88
N SER A 130 -25.89 19.74 -4.20
CA SER A 130 -26.45 20.66 -3.21
C SER A 130 -27.80 20.27 -2.59
N GLU A 131 -28.37 19.09 -2.88
CA GLU A 131 -29.64 18.64 -2.28
C GLU A 131 -29.53 17.34 -1.48
N ARG A 132 -28.53 17.24 -0.59
CA ARG A 132 -28.60 16.23 0.48
C ARG A 132 -27.89 16.64 1.77
N ARG A 133 -28.18 17.84 2.26
CA ARG A 133 -28.05 18.20 3.67
C ARG A 133 -29.11 19.23 4.04
N ARG A 134 -30.29 18.75 4.42
CA ARG A 134 -31.14 19.34 5.45
C ARG A 134 -31.91 18.20 6.11
N ASN A 135 -31.99 18.26 7.43
CA ASN A 135 -32.71 17.38 8.36
C ASN A 135 -31.83 16.27 8.99
N ALA A 136 -30.88 16.71 9.80
CA ALA A 136 -30.63 16.08 11.09
C ALA A 136 -31.70 16.59 12.08
N GLU A 137 -31.99 15.75 13.07
CA GLU A 137 -32.90 15.95 14.21
C GLU A 137 -34.39 15.85 13.91
N THR A 138 -34.98 14.71 14.27
CA THR A 138 -35.84 14.59 15.47
C THR A 138 -36.28 13.12 15.64
N GLU A 139 -36.36 12.70 16.90
CA GLU A 139 -37.16 11.58 17.44
C GLU A 139 -36.53 10.21 17.78
N THR A 140 -36.40 10.06 19.10
CA THR A 140 -36.67 8.87 19.93
C THR A 140 -35.56 7.86 20.15
N ASN A 141 -34.79 8.16 21.18
CA ASN A 141 -34.30 7.16 22.13
C ASN A 141 -35.49 6.32 22.65
N ARG A 142 -35.71 5.15 22.04
CA ARG A 142 -36.39 4.02 22.68
C ARG A 142 -35.32 3.03 23.11
N ASN A 143 -34.97 3.11 24.38
CA ASN A 143 -34.41 2.00 25.13
C ASN A 143 -35.38 0.80 25.01
N ALA A 144 -34.99 -0.21 24.24
CA ALA A 144 -35.67 -1.49 24.19
C ALA A 144 -34.66 -2.56 24.60
N ASN A 145 -34.75 -2.93 25.87
CA ASN A 145 -34.23 -4.16 26.43
C ASN A 145 -34.91 -5.34 25.70
N THR A 146 -34.30 -5.85 24.63
CA THR A 146 -34.70 -7.12 24.02
C THR A 146 -33.71 -8.20 24.46
N LYS A 147 -34.11 -8.87 25.54
CA LYS A 147 -33.84 -10.29 25.77
C LYS A 147 -34.09 -11.03 24.47
N SER A 148 -33.03 -11.55 23.86
CA SER A 148 -33.13 -12.59 22.85
C SER A 148 -32.06 -13.61 23.16
N ASP A 149 -32.58 -14.80 23.43
CA ASP A 149 -31.91 -15.95 23.96
C ASP A 149 -30.78 -16.43 23.04
N ASN A 150 -29.82 -17.11 23.65
CA ASN A 150 -28.75 -17.82 22.97
C ASN A 150 -29.31 -18.76 21.90
N HIS A 151 -28.78 -18.68 20.69
CA HIS A 151 -28.55 -19.87 19.89
C HIS A 151 -27.13 -19.82 19.31
N ALA A 152 -26.25 -20.61 19.94
CA ALA A 152 -25.11 -21.17 19.25
C ALA A 152 -25.66 -22.14 18.20
N GLU A 153 -25.33 -21.93 16.93
CA GLU A 153 -25.20 -23.00 15.95
C GLU A 153 -23.97 -22.74 15.09
N ASP A 154 -23.02 -23.66 15.27
CA ASP A 154 -22.00 -24.07 14.34
C ASP A 154 -22.58 -24.23 12.92
N SER A 155 -21.89 -23.67 11.94
CA SER A 155 -22.04 -24.08 10.55
C SER A 155 -20.73 -23.83 9.80
N SER A 156 -19.79 -24.76 10.00
CA SER A 156 -18.98 -25.24 8.87
C SER A 156 -19.90 -25.66 7.72
N ALA A 157 -20.03 -24.80 6.71
CA ALA A 157 -20.62 -25.18 5.43
C ALA A 157 -19.59 -24.94 4.33
N ASN A 158 -18.77 -25.98 4.14
CA ASN A 158 -18.04 -26.22 2.91
C ASN A 158 -19.05 -26.24 1.75
N SER A 159 -18.93 -25.31 0.80
CA SER A 159 -19.75 -25.29 -0.41
C SER A 159 -18.86 -25.38 -1.65
N ASP A 160 -18.38 -26.60 -1.89
CA ASP A 160 -18.02 -27.05 -3.22
C ASP A 160 -19.31 -27.23 -4.04
N GLY A 161 -19.63 -26.22 -4.84
CA GLY A 161 -20.68 -26.29 -5.86
C GLY A 161 -20.17 -25.70 -7.17
N PRO A 162 -20.08 -26.48 -8.27
CA PRO A 162 -19.61 -25.97 -9.54
C PRO A 162 -20.77 -25.26 -10.26
N GLY A 163 -20.50 -24.09 -10.85
CA GLY A 163 -21.35 -23.57 -11.92
C GLY A 163 -22.29 -22.41 -11.58
N ARG A 164 -21.85 -21.42 -10.81
CA ARG A 164 -22.31 -20.04 -11.03
C ARG A 164 -21.10 -19.20 -11.35
N THR A 165 -21.06 -18.61 -12.55
CA THR A 165 -20.17 -17.49 -12.88
C THR A 165 -20.49 -16.36 -11.91
N ARG A 166 -19.84 -16.37 -10.73
CA ARG A 166 -19.87 -15.29 -9.75
C ARG A 166 -19.40 -14.05 -10.51
N ARG A 167 -20.30 -13.08 -10.73
CA ARG A 167 -19.84 -11.70 -10.89
C ARG A 167 -18.88 -11.46 -9.71
N PRO A 168 -17.64 -11.01 -9.95
CA PRO A 168 -16.67 -10.87 -8.88
C PRO A 168 -17.29 -9.93 -7.86
N ASP A 169 -17.69 -10.49 -6.72
CA ASP A 169 -18.33 -9.77 -5.65
C ASP A 169 -17.31 -8.77 -5.11
N MET A 170 -17.38 -7.54 -5.62
CA MET A 170 -16.58 -6.40 -5.18
C MET A 170 -17.11 -5.80 -3.88
N THR A 171 -18.29 -6.24 -3.43
CA THR A 171 -18.93 -5.86 -2.17
C THR A 171 -18.65 -6.84 -1.02
N GLY A 172 -18.06 -8.00 -1.32
CA GLY A 172 -17.73 -9.03 -0.35
C GLY A 172 -16.50 -8.70 0.50
N GLU A 173 -16.58 -9.09 1.77
CA GLU A 173 -15.44 -9.12 2.69
C GLU A 173 -14.31 -10.01 2.13
N PHE A 174 -13.07 -9.75 2.52
CA PHE A 174 -11.97 -10.63 2.14
C PHE A 174 -12.18 -12.04 2.71
N SER A 175 -11.75 -13.08 1.99
CA SER A 175 -11.60 -14.40 2.62
C SER A 175 -10.65 -14.31 3.82
N PRO A 176 -10.72 -15.26 4.78
CA PRO A 176 -9.80 -15.27 5.92
C PRO A 176 -8.32 -15.23 5.51
N ALA A 177 -7.97 -15.90 4.39
CA ALA A 177 -6.63 -15.86 3.84
C ALA A 177 -6.27 -14.44 3.34
N ALA A 178 -7.13 -13.83 2.52
CA ALA A 178 -6.89 -12.48 2.00
C ALA A 178 -6.87 -11.40 3.11
N ALA A 179 -7.68 -11.54 4.18
CA ALA A 179 -7.67 -10.60 5.31
C ALA A 179 -6.32 -10.57 6.06
N ARG A 180 -5.64 -11.72 6.17
CA ARG A 180 -4.28 -11.78 6.73
C ARG A 180 -3.28 -11.02 5.85
N VAL A 181 -3.43 -11.10 4.52
CA VAL A 181 -2.61 -10.34 3.57
C VAL A 181 -2.94 -8.85 3.64
N GLU A 182 -4.22 -8.49 3.74
CA GLU A 182 -4.66 -7.10 3.91
C GLU A 182 -3.99 -6.47 5.13
N THR A 183 -3.94 -7.21 6.25
CA THR A 183 -3.28 -6.76 7.48
C THR A 183 -1.79 -6.49 7.27
N LYS A 184 -1.07 -7.38 6.55
CA LYS A 184 0.34 -7.15 6.18
C LYS A 184 0.50 -5.89 5.32
N VAL A 185 -0.33 -5.75 4.29
CA VAL A 185 -0.33 -4.58 3.41
C VAL A 185 -0.60 -3.29 4.18
N LEU A 186 -1.58 -3.29 5.08
CA LEU A 186 -1.91 -2.11 5.90
C LEU A 186 -0.75 -1.71 6.81
N ASN A 187 -0.02 -2.69 7.35
CA ASN A 187 1.14 -2.45 8.21
C ASN A 187 2.45 -2.19 7.44
N GLY A 188 2.45 -2.26 6.12
CA GLY A 188 3.64 -2.00 5.30
C GLY A 188 4.66 -3.13 5.37
N VAL A 189 4.17 -4.34 5.64
CA VAL A 189 4.98 -5.55 5.71
C VAL A 189 5.01 -6.21 4.34
N SER A 190 6.14 -6.82 3.99
CA SER A 190 6.30 -7.58 2.75
C SER A 190 5.33 -8.76 2.70
N VAL A 191 4.68 -8.91 1.55
CA VAL A 191 3.82 -10.04 1.19
C VAL A 191 4.67 -11.06 0.44
N SER A 192 4.47 -12.34 0.72
CA SER A 192 5.17 -13.44 0.03
C SER A 192 4.26 -14.14 -0.99
N ALA A 193 4.84 -14.91 -1.91
CA ALA A 193 4.07 -15.65 -2.91
C ALA A 193 3.11 -16.68 -2.28
N SER A 194 3.48 -17.28 -1.15
CA SER A 194 2.63 -18.22 -0.43
C SER A 194 1.47 -17.54 0.30
N ASP A 195 1.63 -16.29 0.74
CA ASP A 195 0.55 -15.52 1.37
C ASP A 195 -0.63 -15.29 0.41
N ILE A 196 -0.35 -15.15 -0.89
CA ILE A 196 -1.35 -14.83 -1.92
C ILE A 196 -1.70 -16.03 -2.81
N ALA A 197 -1.14 -17.21 -2.53
CA ALA A 197 -1.41 -18.42 -3.28
C ALA A 197 -2.88 -18.83 -3.10
N GLY A 198 -3.55 -19.16 -4.21
CA GLY A 198 -4.95 -19.60 -4.20
C GLY A 198 -5.99 -18.48 -3.97
N LEU A 199 -5.55 -17.22 -3.78
CA LEU A 199 -6.48 -16.10 -3.72
C LEU A 199 -7.13 -15.87 -5.09
N SER A 200 -8.41 -15.51 -5.08
CA SER A 200 -9.12 -15.21 -6.32
C SER A 200 -8.58 -13.94 -6.97
N ARG A 201 -8.72 -13.84 -8.30
CA ARG A 201 -8.32 -12.64 -9.06
C ARG A 201 -8.95 -11.36 -8.50
N ALA A 202 -10.21 -11.43 -8.04
CA ALA A 202 -10.91 -10.29 -7.46
C ALA A 202 -10.29 -9.85 -6.11
N GLU A 203 -9.90 -10.80 -5.26
CA GLU A 203 -9.21 -10.50 -4.00
C GLU A 203 -7.82 -9.93 -4.24
N LEU A 204 -7.05 -10.50 -5.16
CA LEU A 204 -5.73 -9.97 -5.56
C LEU A 204 -5.86 -8.53 -6.06
N ARG A 205 -6.86 -8.26 -6.90
CA ARG A 205 -7.16 -6.90 -7.39
C ARG A 205 -7.47 -5.94 -6.24
N ARG A 206 -8.30 -6.34 -5.27
CA ARG A 206 -8.60 -5.50 -4.10
C ARG A 206 -7.37 -5.30 -3.23
N LEU A 207 -6.60 -6.34 -2.93
CA LEU A 207 -5.37 -6.28 -2.14
C LEU A 207 -4.33 -5.33 -2.75
N ARG A 208 -4.12 -5.40 -4.07
CA ARG A 208 -3.25 -4.42 -4.76
C ARG A 208 -3.77 -3.00 -4.57
N ASN A 209 -5.08 -2.80 -4.67
CA ASN A 209 -5.67 -1.48 -4.48
C ASN A 209 -5.68 -1.01 -3.02
N THR A 210 -5.66 -1.92 -2.03
CA THR A 210 -5.50 -1.59 -0.62
C THR A 210 -4.18 -0.84 -0.38
N VAL A 211 -3.10 -1.20 -1.09
CA VAL A 211 -1.81 -0.49 -1.00
C VAL A 211 -2.00 0.99 -1.35
N TYR A 212 -2.61 1.29 -2.50
CA TYR A 212 -2.88 2.67 -2.92
C TYR A 212 -3.89 3.38 -2.01
N ALA A 213 -4.93 2.67 -1.55
CA ALA A 213 -5.96 3.20 -0.68
C ALA A 213 -5.37 3.65 0.66
N ARG A 214 -4.42 2.90 1.22
CA ARG A 214 -3.70 3.26 2.44
C ARG A 214 -3.01 4.62 2.34
N HIS A 215 -2.54 4.97 1.16
CA HIS A 215 -1.92 6.27 0.84
C HIS A 215 -2.94 7.36 0.44
N GLY A 216 -4.23 7.02 0.44
CA GLY A 216 -5.33 7.95 0.21
C GLY A 216 -5.73 8.13 -1.25
N ARG A 217 -5.35 7.21 -2.15
CA ARG A 217 -5.76 7.25 -3.56
C ARG A 217 -7.28 7.33 -3.71
N ILE A 218 -7.77 8.25 -4.52
CA ILE A 218 -9.16 8.32 -4.97
C ILE A 218 -9.30 7.44 -6.21
N PHE A 219 -10.31 6.58 -6.24
CA PHE A 219 -10.54 5.62 -7.31
C PHE A 219 -11.64 6.09 -8.26
N GLU A 220 -11.35 6.06 -9.56
CA GLU A 220 -12.35 6.39 -10.61
C GLU A 220 -13.41 5.29 -10.74
N ARG A 221 -13.02 4.03 -10.50
CA ARG A 221 -13.96 2.91 -10.55
C ARG A 221 -14.84 2.95 -9.32
N MET A 222 -16.13 3.18 -9.54
CA MET A 222 -17.14 3.31 -8.50
C MET A 222 -17.14 2.12 -7.53
N GLU A 223 -16.96 0.89 -8.02
CA GLU A 223 -16.89 -0.33 -7.20
C GLU A 223 -15.75 -0.31 -6.17
N LEU A 224 -14.55 0.13 -6.58
CA LEU A 224 -13.39 0.25 -5.68
C LEU A 224 -13.59 1.42 -4.73
N GLN A 225 -14.10 2.54 -5.24
CA GLN A 225 -14.35 3.71 -4.41
C GLN A 225 -15.36 3.41 -3.29
N GLN A 226 -16.47 2.75 -3.60
CA GLN A 226 -17.49 2.35 -2.63
C GLN A 226 -16.93 1.36 -1.60
N TYR A 227 -16.15 0.38 -2.05
CA TYR A 227 -15.51 -0.59 -1.16
C TYR A 227 -14.61 0.10 -0.13
N PHE A 228 -13.70 0.97 -0.58
CA PHE A 228 -12.77 1.66 0.33
C PHE A 228 -13.45 2.74 1.16
N ASP A 229 -14.51 3.39 0.66
CA ASP A 229 -15.32 4.34 1.45
C ASP A 229 -15.96 3.70 2.69
N GLY A 230 -16.19 2.39 2.66
CA GLY A 230 -16.67 1.62 3.81
C GLY A 230 -15.58 1.22 4.81
N ARG A 231 -14.29 1.49 4.53
CA ARG A 231 -13.19 1.10 5.41
C ARG A 231 -12.83 2.23 6.40
N PRO A 232 -12.80 1.98 7.72
CA PRO A 232 -12.59 3.03 8.72
C PRO A 232 -11.18 3.66 8.67
N TRP A 233 -10.20 2.92 8.13
CA TRP A 233 -8.82 3.40 7.99
C TRP A 233 -8.59 4.23 6.71
N TYR A 234 -9.51 4.20 5.74
CA TYR A 234 -9.32 4.85 4.44
C TYR A 234 -9.62 6.34 4.52
N LYS A 235 -8.65 7.16 4.09
CA LYS A 235 -8.76 8.62 4.06
C LYS A 235 -8.33 9.16 2.71
N LYS A 236 -9.28 9.69 1.93
CA LYS A 236 -9.01 10.29 0.62
C LYS A 236 -8.04 11.48 0.75
N ARG A 237 -7.00 11.48 -0.08
CA ARG A 237 -6.04 12.59 -0.22
C ARG A 237 -6.15 13.17 -1.62
N ALA A 238 -6.51 14.45 -1.71
CA ALA A 238 -6.60 15.15 -2.99
C ALA A 238 -5.23 15.33 -3.67
N ASN A 239 -4.16 15.38 -2.87
CA ASN A 239 -2.76 15.49 -3.30
C ASN A 239 -2.02 14.14 -3.27
N TYR A 240 -2.74 13.03 -3.41
CA TYR A 240 -2.13 11.70 -3.53
C TYR A 240 -1.15 11.65 -4.72
N SER A 241 0.02 11.06 -4.51
CA SER A 241 1.00 10.75 -5.56
C SER A 241 1.46 9.30 -5.45
N ASP A 242 1.65 8.63 -6.60
CA ASP A 242 2.27 7.30 -6.64
C ASP A 242 3.74 7.34 -6.18
N GLU A 243 4.34 8.52 -6.06
CA GLU A 243 5.69 8.73 -5.50
C GLU A 243 5.73 8.48 -3.99
N ASP A 244 4.61 8.65 -3.28
CA ASP A 244 4.48 8.42 -1.84
C ASP A 244 4.62 6.91 -1.48
N LEU A 245 4.56 6.03 -2.48
CA LEU A 245 4.68 4.58 -2.29
C LEU A 245 6.10 4.19 -1.89
N THR A 246 6.19 3.49 -0.76
CA THR A 246 7.46 2.95 -0.26
C THR A 246 7.99 1.85 -1.18
N PRO A 247 9.28 1.48 -1.08
CA PRO A 247 9.82 0.33 -1.81
C PRO A 247 9.02 -0.96 -1.54
N VAL A 248 8.66 -1.22 -0.28
CA VAL A 248 7.85 -2.39 0.11
C VAL A 248 6.47 -2.37 -0.55
N ASP A 249 5.85 -1.19 -0.67
CA ASP A 249 4.57 -1.04 -1.37
C ASP A 249 4.67 -1.42 -2.84
N ARG A 250 5.73 -0.96 -3.51
CA ARG A 250 5.97 -1.26 -4.92
C ARG A 250 6.21 -2.75 -5.11
N ASP A 251 6.99 -3.37 -4.25
CA ASP A 251 7.26 -4.82 -4.29
C ASP A 251 5.97 -5.62 -4.09
N ASN A 252 5.16 -5.26 -3.09
CA ASN A 252 3.87 -5.87 -2.84
C ASN A 252 2.92 -5.71 -4.04
N ILE A 253 2.81 -4.51 -4.60
CA ILE A 253 1.99 -4.23 -5.79
C ILE A 253 2.43 -5.12 -6.96
N ASN A 254 3.73 -5.21 -7.22
CA ASN A 254 4.29 -5.99 -8.32
C ASN A 254 4.01 -7.48 -8.14
N LEU A 255 4.24 -8.02 -6.94
CA LEU A 255 3.98 -9.41 -6.61
C LEU A 255 2.49 -9.77 -6.76
N ILE A 256 1.61 -8.95 -6.18
CA ILE A 256 0.16 -9.19 -6.23
C ILE A 256 -0.37 -9.06 -7.66
N ARG A 257 0.12 -8.08 -8.42
CA ARG A 257 -0.24 -7.92 -9.84
C ARG A 257 0.19 -9.14 -10.66
N ALA A 258 1.43 -9.62 -10.47
CA ALA A 258 1.90 -10.80 -11.17
C ALA A 258 1.06 -12.05 -10.86
N ALA A 259 0.54 -12.17 -9.63
CA ALA A 259 -0.41 -13.22 -9.29
C ALA A 259 -1.79 -13.00 -9.94
N GLU A 260 -2.30 -11.76 -9.96
CA GLU A 260 -3.58 -11.40 -10.61
C GLU A 260 -3.57 -11.75 -12.11
N ASP A 261 -2.45 -11.48 -12.79
CA ASP A 261 -2.28 -11.73 -14.22
C ASP A 261 -2.13 -13.23 -14.53
N ARG A 262 -1.60 -14.04 -13.61
CA ARG A 262 -1.57 -15.52 -13.74
C ARG A 262 -2.93 -16.17 -13.51
N SER A 263 -3.84 -15.51 -12.80
CA SER A 263 -5.18 -16.00 -12.47
C SER A 263 -6.24 -15.57 -13.51
N MET A 264 -5.81 -15.36 -14.77
CA MET A 264 -6.65 -14.93 -15.90
C MET A 264 -7.58 -16.02 -16.43
#